data_AF-A0A434TD88-F1
#
_entry.id   AF-A0A434TD88-F1
#
_cell.length_a   1.000
_cell.length_b   1.000
_cell.length_c   1.000
_cell.angle_alpha   90.00
_cell.angle_beta   90.00
_cell.angle_gamma   90.00
#
_symmetry.space_group_name_H-M   'P 1'
#
loop_
_entity.id
_entity.type
_entity.pdbx_description
1 polymer ?
#
loop_
_entity_poly.entity_id
_entity_poly.type
_entity_poly.pdbx_seq_one_letter_code
_entity_poly.pdbx_strand_id
1 'polypeptide(L)' 'NLAGFCRNCLSNWYREAAEADGIALTKDESREIIYGMPYAQWQALNQTEASEAKKAEFEARRPKDH' A
#
# COMPACT_ATOMS: atom_id res chain seq x y z
N ASN A 1 6.85 12.75 2.18
CA ASN A 1 7.01 11.70 3.20
C ASN A 1 7.50 12.32 4.49
N LEU A 2 6.64 12.45 5.50
CA LEU A 2 6.89 13.24 6.72
C LEU A 2 7.46 12.43 7.89
N ALA A 3 7.12 11.13 7.98
CA ALA A 3 7.41 10.30 9.16
C ALA A 3 8.25 9.05 8.88
N GLY A 4 8.69 8.81 7.63
CA GLY A 4 9.47 7.61 7.28
C GLY A 4 8.68 6.29 7.25
N PHE A 5 7.40 6.28 7.65
CA PHE A 5 6.51 5.12 7.54
C PHE A 5 5.09 5.52 7.11
N CYS A 6 4.30 4.53 6.70
CA CYS A 6 2.87 4.67 6.39
C CYS A 6 2.10 3.41 6.79
N ARG A 7 0.80 3.36 6.52
CA ARG A 7 -0.05 2.19 6.83
C ARG A 7 0.46 0.88 6.22
N ASN A 8 1.04 0.92 5.01
CA ASN A 8 1.67 -0.27 4.41
C ASN A 8 2.89 -0.76 5.20
N CYS A 9 3.67 0.15 5.80
CA CYS A 9 4.79 -0.24 6.67
C CYS A 9 4.26 -0.95 7.92
N LEU A 10 3.19 -0.42 8.52
CA LEU A 10 2.53 -1.06 9.66
C LEU A 10 1.99 -2.45 9.30
N SER A 11 1.38 -2.63 8.12
CA SER A 11 0.91 -3.94 7.66
C SER A 11 2.06 -4.94 7.50
N ASN A 12 3.20 -4.50 6.96
CA ASN A 12 4.37 -5.36 6.82
C ASN A 12 4.92 -5.80 8.20
N TRP A 13 5.09 -4.86 9.13
CA TRP A 13 5.56 -5.20 10.48
C TRP A 13 4.59 -6.10 11.24
N TYR A 14 3.28 -5.91 11.06
CA TYR A 14 2.27 -6.79 11.64
C TYR A 14 2.40 -8.22 11.11
N ARG A 15 2.60 -8.37 9.79
CA ARG A 15 2.82 -9.67 9.17
C ARG A 15 4.11 -10.32 9.65
N GLU A 16 5.21 -9.57 9.74
CA GLU A 16 6.49 -10.06 10.25
C GLU A 16 6.38 -10.56 11.70
N ALA A 17 5.61 -9.84 12.54
CA ALA A 17 5.33 -10.29 13.91
C ALA A 17 4.51 -11.58 13.94
N ALA A 18 3.46 -11.70 13.11
CA ALA A 18 2.68 -12.93 12.99
C ALA A 18 3.53 -14.12 12.53
N GLU A 19 4.38 -13.91 11.51
CA GLU A 19 5.32 -14.93 11.02
C GLU A 19 6.30 -15.37 12.11
N ALA A 20 6.80 -14.44 12.94
CA ALA A 20 7.67 -14.74 14.08
C ALA A 20 6.97 -15.58 15.17
N ASP A 21 5.66 -15.40 15.33
CA ASP A 21 4.81 -16.18 16.24
C ASP A 21 4.29 -17.49 15.61
N GLY A 22 4.72 -17.81 14.39
CA GLY A 22 4.31 -19.03 13.66
C GLY A 22 2.91 -18.96 13.07
N ILE A 23 2.32 -17.77 12.99
CA ILE A 23 1.00 -17.52 12.41
C ILE A 23 1.19 -17.10 10.96
N ALA A 24 0.72 -17.95 10.04
CA ALA A 24 0.71 -17.60 8.62
C ALA A 24 -0.28 -16.46 8.36
N LEU A 25 0.21 -15.36 7.79
CA LEU A 25 -0.60 -14.21 7.42
C LEU A 25 -0.19 -13.71 6.04
N THR A 26 -1.14 -13.59 5.13
CA THR A 26 -0.89 -13.01 3.82
C THR A 26 -0.78 -11.50 3.90
N LYS A 27 -0.20 -10.90 2.86
CA LYS A 27 -0.10 -9.44 2.74
C LYS A 27 -1.46 -8.76 2.74
N ASP A 28 -2.46 -9.34 2.08
CA ASP A 28 -3.79 -8.73 2.00
C ASP A 28 -4.53 -8.81 3.32
N GLU A 29 -4.42 -9.92 4.06
CA GLU A 29 -4.96 -10.03 5.42
C GLU A 29 -4.31 -9.02 6.38
N SER A 30 -2.98 -8.88 6.34
CA SER A 30 -2.26 -7.89 7.17
C SER A 30 -2.67 -6.44 6.85
N ARG A 31 -3.05 -6.17 5.60
CA ARG A 31 -3.56 -4.86 5.19
C ARG A 31 -4.99 -4.67 5.65
N GLU A 32 -5.84 -5.68 5.51
CA GLU A 32 -7.22 -5.60 5.97
C GLU A 32 -7.30 -5.29 7.47
N ILE A 33 -6.44 -5.89 8.30
CA ILE A 33 -6.34 -5.58 9.74
C ILE A 33 -6.00 -4.10 9.98
N ILE A 34 -5.02 -3.55 9.27
CA ILE A 34 -4.55 -2.16 9.48
C ILE A 34 -5.48 -1.13 8.84
N TYR A 35 -6.12 -1.46 7.72
CA TYR A 35 -7.01 -0.56 6.97
C TYR A 35 -8.48 -0.67 7.41
N GLY A 36 -8.85 -1.71 8.16
CA GLY A 36 -10.21 -1.97 8.64
C GLY A 36 -11.19 -2.44 7.55
N MET A 37 -10.68 -2.76 6.36
CA MET A 37 -11.43 -3.24 5.19
C MET A 37 -10.46 -3.82 4.16
N PRO A 38 -10.93 -4.63 3.19
CA PRO A 38 -10.09 -5.11 2.11
C PRO A 38 -9.40 -3.95 1.39
N TYR A 39 -8.09 -4.09 1.16
CA TYR A 39 -7.28 -3.00 0.61
C TYR A 39 -7.82 -2.47 -0.73
N ALA A 40 -8.35 -3.36 -1.58
CA ALA A 40 -8.98 -2.98 -2.84
C ALA A 40 -10.21 -2.08 -2.65
N GLN A 41 -11.02 -2.30 -1.60
CA GLN A 41 -12.16 -1.44 -1.28
C GLN A 41 -11.69 -0.08 -0.75
N TRP A 42 -10.65 -0.07 0.11
CA TRP A 42 -10.06 1.18 0.57
C TRP A 42 -9.50 2.00 -0.61
N GLN A 43 -8.83 1.35 -1.55
CA GLN A 43 -8.36 1.98 -2.79
C GLN A 43 -9.54 2.55 -3.59
N ALA A 44 -10.60 1.78 -3.83
CA ALA A 44 -11.76 2.27 -4.57
C ALA A 44 -12.43 3.50 -3.93
N LEU A 45 -12.48 3.58 -2.59
CA LEU A 45 -13.10 4.70 -1.87
C LEU A 45 -12.22 5.95 -1.79
N ASN A 46 -10.90 5.78 -1.74
CA ASN A 46 -9.97 6.88 -1.45
C ASN A 46 -9.10 7.29 -2.65
N GLN A 47 -8.95 6.41 -3.63
CA GLN A 47 -8.18 6.66 -4.84
C GLN A 47 -9.11 7.34 -5.84
N THR A 48 -9.19 8.66 -5.77
CA THR A 48 -9.74 9.46 -6.87
C THR A 48 -8.89 9.24 -8.12
N GLU A 49 -9.52 9.30 -9.30
CA GLU A 49 -8.77 9.26 -10.55
C GLU A 49 -7.63 10.27 -10.48
N ALA A 50 -6.42 9.81 -10.77
CA ALA A 50 -5.30 10.72 -10.92
C ALA A 50 -5.70 11.75 -11.97
N SER A 51 -5.63 13.04 -11.62
CA SER A 51 -5.87 14.11 -12.59
C SER A 51 -4.96 13.90 -13.79
N GLU A 52 -5.42 14.30 -14.98
CA GLU A 52 -4.62 14.14 -16.20
C GLU A 52 -3.21 14.74 -16.05
N ALA A 53 -3.07 15.82 -15.28
CA ALA A 53 -1.77 16.40 -14.93
C ALA A 53 -0.85 15.44 -14.14
N LYS A 54 -1.39 14.70 -13.16
CA LYS A 54 -0.61 13.68 -12.41
C LYS A 54 -0.25 12.47 -13.27
N LYS A 55 -1.15 12.07 -14.18
CA LYS A 55 -0.88 10.99 -15.15
C LYS A 55 0.25 11.41 -16.11
N ALA A 56 0.19 12.64 -16.63
CA ALA A 56 1.22 13.18 -17.53
C ALA A 56 2.59 13.34 -16.84
N GLU A 57 2.62 13.82 -15.59
CA GLU A 57 3.87 13.95 -14.82
C GLU A 57 4.49 12.59 -14.50
N PHE A 58 3.66 11.56 -14.25
CA PHE A 58 4.12 10.20 -14.05
C PHE A 58 4.72 9.59 -15.33
N GLU A 59 4.04 9.75 -16.48
CA GLU A 59 4.56 9.32 -17.78
C GLU A 59 5.86 10.04 -18.17
N ALA A 60 5.96 11.34 -17.91
CA ALA A 60 7.19 12.11 -18.15
C ALA A 60 8.37 11.65 -17.28
N ARG A 61 8.09 11.09 -16.10
CA ARG A 61 9.10 10.59 -15.14
C ARG A 61 9.29 9.07 -15.18
N ARG A 62 8.61 8.35 -16.09
CA ARG A 62 8.86 6.92 -16.25
C ARG A 62 10.32 6.69 -16.62
N PRO A 63 11.04 5.82 -15.89
CA PRO A 63 12.36 5.39 -16.32
C PRO A 63 12.25 4.83 -17.73
N LYS A 64 13.06 5.34 -18.66
CA LYS A 64 13.26 4.65 -19.93
C LYS A 64 14.19 3.49 -19.62
N ASP A 65 13.66 2.27 -19.71
CA ASP A 65 14.49 1.06 -19.66
C ASP A 65 15.61 1.19 -20.69
N HIS A 66 16.82 0.81 -20.25
CA HIS A 66 18.06 0.99 -20.98
C HIS A 66 18.45 -0.24 -21.78
#